data_AF-A0A183NIF9-F1
#
_entry.id   AF-A0A183NIF9-F1
#
_cell.length_a   1.000
_cell.length_b   1.000
_cell.length_c   1.000
_cell.angle_alpha   90.00
_cell.angle_beta   90.00
_cell.angle_gamma   90.00
#
_symmetry.space_group_name_H-M   'P 1'
#
loop_
_entity.id
_entity.type
_entity.pdbx_description
1 polymer ?
#
loop_
_entity_poly.entity_id
_entity_poly.type
_entity_poly.pdbx_seq_one_letter_code
_entity_poly.pdbx_strand_id
1 'polypeptide(L)'
;MLGVLNYIRYYYHHHIRFSLLGDLSYLLGKSGFEYMDPFIPVHVENYTPTEINALLRFYAENNWLTNPAAFTPNGQAELIFLSDYNPLELSRLAAEW
;
A
#
# COMPACT_ATOMS: atom_id res chain seq x y z
N MET A 1 23.30 5.48 -6.71
CA MET A 1 22.33 6.58 -6.97
C MET A 1 21.32 6.27 -8.08
N LEU A 2 21.71 5.62 -9.19
CA LEU A 2 20.80 5.26 -10.29
C LEU A 2 19.77 4.15 -9.98
N GLY A 3 20.09 3.20 -9.08
CA GLY A 3 19.19 2.09 -8.74
C GLY A 3 17.92 2.52 -7.99
N VAL A 4 18.05 3.48 -7.06
CA VAL A 4 16.92 4.02 -6.28
C VAL A 4 15.98 4.83 -7.17
N LEU A 5 16.54 5.66 -8.06
CA LEU A 5 15.75 6.41 -9.05
C LEU A 5 15.01 5.50 -10.04
N ASN A 6 15.61 4.37 -10.44
CA ASN A 6 14.93 3.39 -11.29
C ASN A 6 13.85 2.60 -10.56
N TYR A 7 14.05 2.28 -9.28
CA TYR A 7 13.02 1.64 -8.43
C TYR A 7 11.82 2.58 -8.23
N ILE A 8 12.07 3.84 -7.87
CA ILE A 8 11.03 4.87 -7.72
C ILE A 8 10.31 5.09 -9.05
N ARG A 9 11.04 5.15 -10.18
CA ARG A 9 10.45 5.31 -11.51
C ARG A 9 9.59 4.10 -11.91
N TYR A 10 9.99 2.87 -11.58
CA TYR A 10 9.20 1.67 -11.85
C TYR A 10 7.91 1.64 -11.03
N TYR A 11 8.00 1.96 -9.73
CA TYR A 11 6.87 1.99 -8.80
C TYR A 11 5.84 3.06 -9.17
N TYR A 12 6.29 4.30 -9.45
CA TYR A 12 5.40 5.41 -9.82
C TYR A 12 4.74 5.22 -11.19
N HIS A 13 5.41 4.60 -12.16
CA HIS A 13 4.84 4.41 -13.50
C HIS A 13 3.74 3.35 -13.55
N HIS A 14 3.77 2.36 -12.65
CA HIS A 14 2.75 1.31 -12.57
C HIS A 14 1.56 1.71 -11.69
N HIS A 15 1.77 2.41 -10.57
CA HIS A 15 0.67 2.78 -9.68
C HIS A 15 -0.22 3.91 -10.22
N ILE A 16 0.35 4.91 -10.93
CA ILE A 16 -0.44 6.07 -11.42
C ILE A 16 -1.34 5.72 -12.63
N ARG A 17 -1.03 4.63 -13.37
CA ARG A 17 -1.88 4.20 -14.50
C ARG A 17 -3.03 3.27 -14.13
N PHE A 18 -3.07 2.77 -12.89
CA PHE A 18 -4.05 1.77 -12.46
C PHE A 18 -5.36 2.38 -11.87
N SER A 19 -5.54 3.70 -11.93
CA SER A 19 -6.56 4.37 -11.11
C SER A 19 -7.85 4.77 -11.83
N LEU A 20 -7.95 4.68 -13.17
CA LEU A 20 -9.12 5.22 -13.86
C LEU A 20 -9.63 4.29 -14.96
N LEU A 21 -10.68 3.53 -14.61
CA LEU A 21 -11.59 2.76 -15.47
C LEU A 21 -10.99 1.63 -16.36
N GLY A 22 -9.68 1.62 -16.61
CA GLY A 22 -9.02 0.64 -17.48
C GLY A 22 -8.85 -0.75 -16.86
N ASP A 23 -8.67 -0.84 -15.54
CA ASP A 23 -8.25 -2.10 -14.93
C ASP A 23 -9.37 -3.10 -14.71
N LEU A 24 -10.58 -2.66 -14.39
CA LEU A 24 -11.65 -3.62 -14.14
C LEU A 24 -12.05 -4.35 -15.43
N SER A 25 -12.11 -3.63 -16.56
CA SER A 25 -12.31 -4.25 -17.88
C SER A 25 -11.15 -5.16 -18.28
N TYR A 26 -9.93 -4.83 -17.87
CA TYR A 26 -8.75 -5.67 -18.12
C TYR A 26 -8.79 -6.96 -17.28
N LEU A 27 -9.17 -6.88 -16.00
CA LEU A 27 -9.24 -8.01 -15.08
C LEU A 27 -10.41 -8.94 -15.38
N LEU A 28 -11.59 -8.40 -15.68
CA LEU A 28 -12.81 -9.17 -15.94
C LEU A 28 -12.95 -9.63 -17.40
N GLY A 29 -12.19 -8.99 -18.31
CA GLY A 29 -12.40 -9.12 -19.75
C GLY A 29 -13.76 -8.57 -20.19
N LYS A 30 -14.02 -8.63 -21.50
CA LYS A 30 -15.24 -8.07 -22.10
C LYS A 30 -16.52 -8.69 -21.52
N SER A 31 -16.60 -10.02 -21.48
CA SER A 31 -17.81 -10.71 -21.03
C SER A 31 -18.08 -10.48 -19.55
N GLY A 32 -17.05 -10.52 -18.69
CA GLY A 32 -17.22 -10.31 -17.26
C GLY A 32 -17.72 -8.90 -16.95
N PHE A 33 -17.21 -7.90 -17.65
CA PHE A 33 -17.66 -6.51 -17.51
C PHE A 33 -19.11 -6.32 -17.98
N GLU A 34 -19.49 -6.87 -19.15
CA GLU A 34 -20.86 -6.78 -19.69
C GLU A 34 -21.89 -7.46 -18.78
N TYR A 35 -21.55 -8.60 -18.16
CA TYR A 35 -22.45 -9.27 -17.21
C TYR A 35 -22.63 -8.53 -15.88
N MET A 36 -21.69 -7.65 -15.51
CA MET A 36 -21.74 -6.89 -14.27
C MET A 36 -22.47 -5.56 -14.41
N ASP A 37 -22.75 -5.09 -15.63
CA ASP A 37 -23.46 -3.84 -15.88
C ASP A 37 -24.95 -3.98 -15.49
N PRO A 38 -25.52 -3.10 -14.63
CA PRO A 38 -24.91 -1.92 -14.03
C PRO A 38 -24.22 -2.15 -12.68
N PHE A 39 -23.07 -1.51 -12.49
CA PHE A 39 -22.36 -1.45 -11.21
C PHE A 39 -21.68 -0.09 -10.98
N ILE A 40 -21.30 0.17 -9.73
CA ILE A 40 -20.53 1.36 -9.33
C ILE A 40 -19.13 0.89 -8.89
N PRO A 41 -18.05 1.22 -9.61
CA PRO A 41 -16.70 0.91 -9.16
C PRO A 41 -16.35 1.73 -7.92
N VAL A 42 -15.78 1.07 -6.91
CA VAL A 42 -15.22 1.73 -5.72
C VAL A 42 -13.72 1.47 -5.72
N HIS A 43 -12.94 2.53 -5.89
CA HIS A 43 -11.49 2.44 -5.80
C HIS A 43 -11.07 2.32 -4.33
N VAL A 44 -10.12 1.42 -4.05
CA VAL A 44 -9.52 1.27 -2.73
C VAL A 44 -8.09 1.75 -2.84
N GLU A 45 -7.80 2.84 -2.16
CA GLU A 45 -6.47 3.45 -2.11
C GLU A 45 -5.60 2.77 -1.03
N ASN A 46 -4.30 3.06 -1.07
CA ASN A 46 -3.40 2.77 0.05
C ASN A 46 -3.80 3.59 1.30
N TYR A 47 -3.20 3.28 2.44
CA TYR A 47 -3.51 4.00 3.68
C TYR A 47 -3.26 5.50 3.56
N THR A 48 -4.15 6.28 4.16
CA THR A 48 -3.88 7.68 4.47
C THR A 48 -2.85 7.78 5.61
N PRO A 49 -2.22 8.95 5.81
CA PRO A 49 -1.36 9.20 6.96
C PRO A 49 -2.06 8.93 8.30
N THR A 50 -3.36 9.17 8.40
CA THR A 50 -4.11 8.94 9.64
C THR A 50 -4.28 7.44 9.91
N GLU A 51 -4.62 6.66 8.88
CA GLU A 51 -4.83 5.21 8.99
C GLU A 51 -3.54 4.47 9.30
N ILE A 52 -2.44 4.78 8.59
CA ILE A 52 -1.18 4.08 8.83
C ILE A 52 -0.62 4.37 10.23
N ASN A 53 -0.76 5.60 10.72
CA ASN A 53 -0.36 5.96 12.08
C ASN A 53 -1.23 5.25 13.13
N ALA A 54 -2.53 5.09 12.86
CA ALA A 54 -3.42 4.32 13.74
C ALA A 54 -3.04 2.83 13.77
N LEU A 55 -2.66 2.26 12.62
CA LEU A 55 -2.25 0.86 12.51
C LEU A 55 -0.89 0.59 13.20
N LEU A 56 0.09 1.49 13.04
CA LEU A 56 1.37 1.39 13.75
C LEU A 56 1.18 1.45 15.26
N ARG A 57 0.28 2.31 15.75
CA ARG A 57 -0.11 2.34 17.17
C ARG A 57 -0.74 1.01 17.60
N PHE A 58 -1.66 0.47 16.81
CA PHE A 58 -2.28 -0.82 17.08
C PHE A 58 -1.22 -1.95 17.17
N TYR A 59 -0.25 -2.00 16.25
CA TYR A 59 0.84 -2.97 16.32
C TYR A 59 1.70 -2.81 17.57
N ALA A 60 1.98 -1.57 17.97
CA ALA A 60 2.73 -1.30 19.20
C ALA A 60 1.98 -1.76 20.46
N GLU A 61 0.68 -1.44 20.56
CA GLU A 61 -0.16 -1.81 21.72
C GLU A 61 -0.32 -3.33 21.88
N ASN A 62 -0.23 -4.08 20.77
CA ASN A 62 -0.38 -5.54 20.76
C ASN A 62 0.97 -6.29 20.77
N ASN A 63 2.10 -5.59 20.96
CA ASN A 63 3.46 -6.16 20.92
C ASN A 63 3.75 -6.92 19.61
N TRP A 64 3.20 -6.46 18.49
CA TRP A 64 3.46 -7.05 17.17
C TRP A 64 4.83 -6.65 16.62
N LEU A 65 5.28 -5.45 16.97
CA LEU A 65 6.62 -4.95 16.68
C LEU A 65 7.52 -5.27 17.87
N THR A 66 8.66 -5.93 17.62
CA THR A 66 9.56 -6.35 18.70
C THR A 66 10.81 -5.50 18.80
N ASN A 67 11.32 -4.98 17.68
CA ASN A 67 12.48 -4.10 17.67
C ASN A 67 12.17 -2.72 18.30
N PRO A 68 12.94 -2.30 19.32
CA PRO A 68 12.81 -0.98 19.95
C PRO A 68 12.85 0.21 18.97
N ALA A 69 13.55 0.08 17.85
CA ALA A 69 13.63 1.12 16.83
C ALA A 69 12.27 1.44 16.20
N ALA A 70 11.37 0.46 16.12
CA ALA A 70 10.03 0.60 15.54
C ALA A 70 9.13 1.58 16.31
N PHE A 71 9.45 1.86 17.58
CA PHE A 71 8.71 2.79 18.42
C PHE A 71 9.26 4.23 18.36
N THR A 72 10.36 4.44 17.65
CA THR A 72 10.94 5.77 17.47
C THR A 72 10.30 6.49 16.27
N PRO A 73 10.23 7.83 16.27
CA PRO A 73 9.72 8.58 15.11
C PRO A 73 10.45 8.25 13.80
N ASN A 74 11.77 8.03 13.87
CA ASN A 74 12.56 7.68 12.69
C ASN A 74 12.26 6.27 12.18
N GLY A 75 12.11 5.29 13.08
CA GLY A 75 11.75 3.93 12.69
C GLY A 75 10.33 3.84 12.11
N GLN A 76 9.38 4.60 12.66
CA GLN A 76 8.04 4.70 12.07
C GLN A 76 8.07 5.37 10.69
N ALA A 77 8.86 6.43 10.51
CA ALA A 77 9.04 7.05 9.21
C ALA A 77 9.66 6.08 8.18
N GLU A 78 10.60 5.23 8.60
CA GLU A 78 11.18 4.19 7.76
C GLU A 78 10.16 3.11 7.38
N LEU A 79 9.37 2.60 8.33
CA LEU A 79 8.30 1.64 8.05
C LEU A 79 7.27 2.20 7.05
N ILE A 80 6.86 3.45 7.22
CA ILE A 80 5.94 4.13 6.30
C ILE A 80 6.58 4.30 4.92
N PHE A 81 7.85 4.71 4.86
CA PHE A 81 8.56 4.89 3.60
C PHE A 81 8.74 3.59 2.83
N LEU A 82 9.14 2.51 3.51
CA LEU A 82 9.38 1.20 2.90
C LEU A 82 8.08 0.51 2.47
N SER A 83 6.99 0.71 3.22
CA SER A 83 5.67 0.17 2.84
C SER A 83 4.98 0.98 1.75
N ASP A 84 5.38 2.23 1.52
CA ASP A 84 4.70 3.17 0.61
C ASP A 84 3.18 3.25 0.87
N TYR A 85 2.82 3.27 2.15
CA TYR A 85 1.44 3.23 2.64
C TYR A 85 0.64 1.98 2.22
N ASN A 86 1.27 0.99 1.61
CA ASN A 86 0.62 -0.25 1.18
C ASN A 86 0.35 -1.17 2.39
N PRO A 87 -0.91 -1.59 2.60
CA PRO A 87 -1.27 -2.45 3.72
C PRO A 87 -0.51 -3.78 3.79
N LEU A 88 -0.30 -4.43 2.63
CA LEU A 88 0.37 -5.72 2.56
C LEU A 88 1.86 -5.58 2.87
N GLU A 89 2.53 -4.58 2.29
CA GLU A 89 3.95 -4.37 2.53
C GLU A 89 4.23 -3.96 3.98
N LEU A 90 3.38 -3.12 4.58
CA LEU A 90 3.52 -2.77 6.00
C LEU A 90 3.37 -4.01 6.90
N SER A 91 2.38 -4.86 6.63
CA SER A 91 2.20 -6.12 7.38
C SER A 91 3.40 -7.05 7.24
N ARG A 92 4.02 -7.08 6.06
CA ARG A 92 5.22 -7.90 5.80
C ARG A 92 6.42 -7.37 6.58
N LEU A 93 6.66 -6.07 6.54
CA LEU A 93 7.74 -5.41 7.28
C LEU A 93 7.56 -5.58 8.79
N ALA A 94 6.33 -5.41 9.30
CA ALA A 94 6.03 -5.56 10.73
C ALA A 94 6.25 -7.00 11.26
N ALA A 95 6.16 -8.02 10.40
CA ALA A 95 6.45 -9.40 10.79
C ALA A 95 7.95 -9.70 10.87
N GLU A 96 8.79 -8.89 10.23
CA GLU A 96 10.25 -9.03 10.19
C GLU A 96 10.98 -8.16 11.23
N TRP A 97 10.25 -7.24 11.90
CA TRP A 97 10.80 -6.20 12.78
C TRP A 97 10.60 -6.46 14.28
#